data_AF-A0A0F9FUR9-F1
#
_entry.id   AF-A0A0F9FUR9-F1
#
_cell.length_a   1.000
_cell.length_b   1.000
_cell.length_c   1.000
_cell.angle_alpha   90.00
_cell.angle_beta   90.00
_cell.angle_gamma   90.00
#
_symmetry.space_group_name_H-M   'P 1'
#
loop_
_entity.id
_entity.type
_entity.pdbx_description
1 polymer ?
#
loop_
_entity_poly.entity_id
_entity_poly.type
_entity_poly.pdbx_seq_one_letter_code
_entity_poly.pdbx_strand_id
1 'polypeptide(L)'
;EYITVERKNFFKTEKFTEKKLHMVFNPPYGERLSLDMEEFYASIGDTLKQNYPGTEAWFITSNLEALKYVGLRTSKKIKVFNSHLESRLVKYVMYEGSKKTKHQD
;
A
#
# COMPACT_ATOMS: atom_id res chain seq x y z
N GLU A 1 -15.28 -5.22 22.37
CA GLU A 1 -13.91 -5.52 21.88
C GLU A 1 -13.52 -4.48 20.84
N TYR A 2 -12.32 -3.89 20.91
CA TYR A 2 -11.88 -2.81 20.01
C TYR A 2 -10.92 -3.30 18.91
N ILE A 3 -10.40 -4.52 19.01
CA ILE A 3 -9.42 -5.10 18.09
C ILE A 3 -9.90 -6.49 17.70
N THR A 4 -9.96 -6.76 16.40
CA THR A 4 -10.24 -8.08 15.83
C THR A 4 -8.98 -8.58 15.13
N VAL A 5 -8.63 -9.85 15.36
CA VAL A 5 -7.46 -10.48 14.75
C VAL A 5 -7.92 -11.63 13.86
N GLU A 6 -7.49 -11.63 12.60
CA GLU A 6 -7.87 -12.63 11.61
C GLU A 6 -6.70 -12.97 10.70
N ARG A 7 -6.66 -14.22 10.21
CA ARG A 7 -5.73 -14.63 9.17
C ARG A 7 -6.36 -14.37 7.79
N LYS A 8 -5.83 -13.38 7.06
CA LYS A 8 -6.27 -13.03 5.71
C LYS A 8 -5.08 -12.89 4.76
N ASN A 9 -5.31 -13.17 3.48
CA ASN A 9 -4.39 -12.81 2.41
C ASN A 9 -4.74 -11.42 1.89
N PHE A 10 -3.88 -10.43 2.14
CA PHE A 10 -4.09 -9.04 1.74
C PHE A 10 -4.50 -8.90 0.26
N PHE A 11 -3.88 -9.64 -0.65
CA PHE A 11 -4.18 -9.59 -2.10
C PHE A 11 -5.59 -10.08 -2.47
N LYS A 12 -6.33 -10.65 -1.52
CA LYS A 12 -7.72 -11.11 -1.70
C LYS A 12 -8.70 -10.37 -0.80
N THR A 13 -8.27 -9.29 -0.15
CA THR A 13 -9.10 -8.50 0.76
C THR A 13 -9.68 -7.27 0.08
N GLU A 14 -10.81 -6.84 0.61
CA GLU A 14 -11.52 -5.64 0.20
C GLU A 14 -11.84 -4.76 1.40
N LYS A 15 -12.04 -3.46 1.14
CA LYS A 15 -12.41 -2.49 2.17
C LYS A 15 -13.72 -2.92 2.84
N PHE A 16 -13.70 -3.02 4.17
CA PHE A 16 -14.86 -3.47 4.96
C PHE A 16 -15.82 -2.34 5.37
N THR A 17 -15.59 -1.11 4.90
CA THR A 17 -16.34 0.08 5.32
C THR A 17 -16.46 1.09 4.19
N GLU A 18 -17.59 1.80 4.13
CA GLU A 18 -17.79 2.92 3.21
C GLU A 18 -17.02 4.17 3.66
N LYS A 19 -16.71 4.30 4.95
CA LYS A 19 -16.03 5.47 5.50
C LYS A 19 -14.57 5.53 5.04
N LYS A 20 -13.96 6.72 5.16
CA LYS A 20 -12.52 6.89 4.98
C LYS A 20 -11.76 5.89 5.88
N LEU A 21 -10.86 5.12 5.27
CA LEU A 21 -10.06 4.12 5.98
C LEU A 21 -8.61 4.60 6.10
N HIS A 22 -8.02 4.40 7.28
CA HIS A 22 -6.58 4.52 7.48
C HIS A 22 -5.99 3.11 7.60
N MET A 23 -5.01 2.82 6.75
CA MET A 23 -4.32 1.54 6.71
C MET A 23 -2.83 1.76 6.95
N VAL A 24 -2.22 0.96 7.83
CA VAL A 24 -0.78 0.97 8.08
C VAL A 24 -0.27 -0.46 8.06
N PHE A 25 0.81 -0.72 7.33
CA PHE A 25 1.45 -2.04 7.31
C PHE A 25 2.95 -1.96 7.02
N ASN A 26 3.67 -3.05 7.25
CA ASN A 26 5.11 -3.19 6.99
C ASN A 26 5.31 -4.40 6.05
N PRO A 27 5.26 -4.20 4.72
CA PRO A 27 5.43 -5.28 3.77
C PRO A 27 6.86 -5.87 3.86
N PRO A 28 7.04 -7.14 3.46
CA PRO A 28 8.36 -7.70 3.22
C PRO A 28 9.18 -6.81 2.28
N TYR A 29 10.47 -6.63 2.58
CA TYR A 29 11.39 -5.78 1.81
C TYR A 29 12.58 -6.56 1.22
N GLY A 30 12.51 -7.90 1.19
CA GLY A 30 13.46 -8.76 0.47
C GLY A 30 14.71 -9.20 1.24
N GLU A 31 14.90 -8.78 2.50
CA GLU A 31 16.08 -9.17 3.28
C GLU A 31 16.05 -10.62 3.79
N ARG A 32 14.87 -11.20 3.96
CA ARG A 32 14.69 -12.53 4.61
C ARG A 32 13.91 -13.54 3.78
N LEU A 33 13.28 -13.08 2.69
CA LEU A 33 12.39 -13.90 1.87
C LEU A 33 12.82 -13.79 0.41
N SER A 34 12.98 -14.93 -0.26
CA SER A 34 13.19 -15.01 -1.70
C SER A 34 11.87 -14.77 -2.42
N LEU A 35 11.48 -13.50 -2.53
CA LEU A 35 10.29 -13.06 -3.24
C LEU A 35 10.71 -12.26 -4.46
N ASP A 36 9.93 -12.37 -5.53
CA ASP A 36 9.97 -11.38 -6.59
C ASP A 36 9.39 -10.06 -6.06
N MET A 37 10.30 -9.15 -5.71
CA MET A 37 9.95 -7.87 -5.10
C MET A 37 9.21 -6.94 -6.05
N GLU A 38 9.40 -7.12 -7.37
CA GLU A 38 8.72 -6.35 -8.39
C GLU A 38 7.25 -6.79 -8.48
N GLU A 39 7.00 -8.08 -8.68
CA GLU A 39 5.64 -8.62 -8.75
C GLU A 39 4.87 -8.39 -7.45
N PHE A 40 5.55 -8.54 -6.30
CA PHE A 40 4.93 -8.36 -4.99
C PHE A 40 4.48 -6.91 -4.76
N TYR A 41 5.33 -5.92 -5.06
CA TYR A 41 4.98 -4.51 -4.88
C TYR A 41 3.96 -4.03 -5.93
N ALA A 42 4.01 -4.56 -7.15
CA ALA A 42 2.97 -4.35 -8.15
C ALA A 42 1.61 -4.84 -7.63
N SER A 43 1.56 -6.06 -7.08
CA SER A 43 0.35 -6.63 -6.49
C SER A 43 -0.20 -5.81 -5.31
N ILE A 44 0.68 -5.18 -4.51
CA ILE A 44 0.25 -4.23 -3.46
C ILE A 44 -0.46 -3.03 -4.08
N GLY A 45 0.15 -2.44 -5.12
CA GLY A 45 -0.41 -1.31 -5.84
C GLY A 45 -1.79 -1.60 -6.42
N ASP A 46 -1.92 -2.73 -7.10
CA ASP A 46 -3.17 -3.18 -7.70
C ASP A 46 -4.25 -3.42 -6.66
N THR A 47 -3.91 -4.13 -5.57
CA THR A 47 -4.84 -4.39 -4.47
C THR A 47 -5.34 -3.09 -3.84
N LEU A 48 -4.44 -2.16 -3.52
CA LEU A 48 -4.83 -0.86 -2.95
C LEU A 48 -5.74 -0.07 -3.91
N LYS A 49 -5.40 -0.04 -5.20
CA LYS A 49 -6.14 0.74 -6.19
C LYS A 49 -7.54 0.18 -6.47
N GLN A 50 -7.66 -1.14 -6.56
CA GLN A 50 -8.90 -1.81 -6.95
C GLN A 50 -9.83 -2.00 -5.76
N ASN A 51 -9.28 -2.39 -4.60
CA ASN A 51 -10.09 -2.91 -3.49
C ASN A 51 -10.21 -1.95 -2.31
N TYR A 52 -9.47 -0.83 -2.32
CA TYR A 52 -9.41 0.13 -1.21
C TYR A 52 -9.68 1.60 -1.59
N PRO A 53 -10.77 1.93 -2.32
CA PRO A 53 -11.13 3.31 -2.62
C PRO A 53 -11.38 4.14 -1.34
N GLY A 54 -11.03 5.43 -1.37
CA GLY A 54 -11.20 6.32 -0.21
C GLY A 54 -10.29 5.99 0.98
N THR A 55 -9.16 5.31 0.73
CA THR A 55 -8.22 4.85 1.77
C THR A 55 -6.92 5.66 1.76
N GLU A 56 -6.43 6.00 2.94
CA GLU A 56 -5.05 6.45 3.15
C GLU A 56 -4.19 5.28 3.61
N ALA A 57 -3.41 4.73 2.68
CA ALA A 57 -2.50 3.62 2.95
C ALA A 57 -1.10 4.15 3.26
N TRP A 58 -0.54 3.68 4.36
CA TRP A 58 0.82 3.96 4.77
C TRP A 58 1.59 2.66 4.91
N PHE A 59 2.81 2.64 4.41
CA PHE A 59 3.71 1.54 4.73
C PHE A 59 5.17 1.98 4.79
N ILE A 60 5.95 1.20 5.53
CA ILE A 60 7.41 1.37 5.67
C ILE A 60 8.14 0.33 4.81
N THR A 61 9.21 0.74 4.13
CA THR A 61 10.09 -0.17 3.38
C THR A 61 11.52 0.34 3.39
N SER A 62 12.50 -0.57 3.51
CA SER A 62 13.92 -0.31 3.25
C SER A 62 14.29 -0.50 1.77
N ASN A 63 13.46 -1.22 1.01
CA ASN A 63 13.65 -1.42 -0.42
C ASN A 63 13.07 -0.24 -1.21
N LEU A 64 13.93 0.72 -1.55
CA LEU A 64 13.55 1.94 -2.26
C LEU A 64 13.28 1.69 -3.74
N GLU A 65 13.97 0.72 -4.35
CA GLU A 65 13.75 0.31 -5.72
C GLU A 65 12.35 -0.29 -5.89
N ALA A 66 11.92 -1.11 -4.93
CA ALA A 66 10.60 -1.74 -4.98
C ALA A 66 9.43 -0.75 -5.00
N LEU A 67 9.63 0.46 -4.46
CA LEU A 67 8.60 1.52 -4.47
C LEU A 67 8.17 1.92 -5.89
N LYS A 68 9.02 1.76 -6.90
CA LYS A 68 8.68 2.09 -8.30
C LYS A 68 7.61 1.15 -8.87
N TYR A 69 7.57 -0.08 -8.40
CA TYR A 69 6.66 -1.11 -8.89
C TYR A 69 5.26 -1.01 -8.32
N VAL A 70 5.06 -0.25 -7.23
CA VAL A 70 3.74 0.00 -6.65
C VAL A 70 2.78 0.64 -7.67
N GLY A 71 3.30 1.30 -8.72
CA GLY A 71 2.46 1.83 -9.80
C GLY A 71 1.51 2.97 -9.39
N LEU A 72 1.63 3.45 -8.14
CA LEU A 72 0.83 4.53 -7.57
C LEU A 72 1.71 5.73 -7.24
N ARG A 73 1.16 6.93 -7.41
CA ARG A 73 1.85 8.16 -7.01
C ARG A 73 1.80 8.30 -5.49
N THR A 74 2.96 8.31 -4.85
CA THR A 74 3.08 8.66 -3.43
C THR A 74 2.68 10.11 -3.20
N SER A 75 1.83 10.34 -2.21
CA SER A 75 1.46 11.67 -1.72
C SER A 75 2.47 12.26 -0.72
N LYS A 76 3.14 11.40 0.06
CA LYS A 76 4.22 11.76 0.98
C LYS A 76 5.26 10.64 1.02
N LYS A 77 6.53 11.01 1.19
CA LYS A 77 7.64 10.11 1.48
C LYS A 77 8.46 10.72 2.62
N ILE A 78 8.61 9.99 3.72
CA ILE A 78 9.32 10.45 4.92
C ILE A 78 10.51 9.53 5.14
N LYS A 79 11.72 10.10 5.24
CA LYS A 79 12.92 9.33 5.63
C LYS A 79 12.79 8.93 7.08
N VAL A 80 12.95 7.63 7.33
CA VAL A 80 12.91 7.01 8.65
C VAL A 80 14.02 5.97 8.73
N PHE A 81 14.29 5.48 9.93
CA PHE A 81 15.23 4.38 10.17
C PHE A 81 14.48 3.23 10.84
N ASN A 82 14.41 2.08 10.16
CA ASN A 82 13.86 0.86 10.74
C ASN A 82 15.02 0.10 11.40
N SER A 83 15.26 0.34 12.69
CA SER A 83 16.53 0.03 13.34
C SER A 83 17.69 0.75 12.63
N HIS A 84 18.70 0.02 12.15
CA HIS A 84 19.86 0.55 11.44
C HIS A 84 19.61 0.71 9.93
N LEU A 85 18.46 0.28 9.42
CA LEU A 85 18.15 0.30 7.99
C LEU A 85 17.52 1.64 7.61
N GLU A 86 18.17 2.37 6.71
CA GLU A 86 17.53 3.53 6.08
C GLU A 86 16.27 3.08 5.32
N SER A 87 15.14 3.70 5.62
CA SER A 87 13.83 3.32 5.11
C SER A 87 13.02 4.56 4.69
N ARG A 88 11.87 4.30 4.07
CA ARG A 88 10.86 5.33 3.80
C ARG A 88 9.52 4.89 4.38
N LEU A 89 8.88 5.79 5.13
CA LEU A 89 7.45 5.73 5.41
C LEU A 89 6.75 6.48 4.28
N VAL A 90 5.96 5.77 3.48
CA VAL A 90 5.30 6.31 2.29
C VAL A 90 3.79 6.35 2.48
N LYS A 91 3.15 7.39 1.95
CA LYS A 91 1.69 7.55 1.94
C LYS A 91 1.14 7.49 0.54
N TYR A 92 0.13 6.65 0.35
CA TYR A 92 -0.71 6.65 -0.84
C TYR A 92 -2.16 7.01 -0.49
N VAL A 93 -2.80 7.77 -1.37
CA VAL A 93 -4.21 8.18 -1.23
C VAL A 93 -4.98 7.55 -2.39
N MET A 94 -5.89 6.64 -2.07
CA MET A 94 -6.80 6.03 -3.03
C MET A 94 -8.03 6.92 -3.18
N TYR A 95 -8.31 7.35 -4.40
CA TYR A 95 -9.49 8.17 -4.70
C TYR A 95 -10.74 7.28 -4.82
N GLU A 96 -11.89 7.83 -4.46
CA GLU A 96 -13.18 7.19 -4.73
C GLU A 96 -13.53 7.37 -6.22
N GLY A 97 -13.87 6.27 -6.88
CA GLY A 97 -14.20 6.24 -8.31
C GLY A 97 -13.00 6.20 -9.27
N SER A 98 -13.31 6.00 -10.56
CA SER A 98 -12.32 5.99 -11.64
C SER A 98 -12.14 7.39 -12.22
N LYS A 99 -10.89 7.84 -12.42
CA LYS A 99 -10.60 9.05 -13.21
C LYS A 99 -11.07 8.96 -14.67
N LYS A 100 -11.39 7.74 -15.17
CA LYS A 100 -11.81 7.55 -16.58
C LYS A 100 -13.15 8.20 -16.91
N THR A 101 -14.01 8.48 -15.93
CA THR A 101 -15.33 9.08 -16.18
C THR A 101 -15.28 10.58 -16.47
N LYS A 102 -14.12 11.24 -16.29
CA LYS A 102 -13.99 12.70 -16.48
C LYS A 102 -13.62 13.15 -17.90
N HIS A 103 -13.54 12.25 -18.89
CA HIS A 103 -13.17 12.59 -20.29
C HIS A 103 -14.23 12.10 -21.30
N GLN A 104 -15.48 11.99 -20.88
CA GLN A 104 -16.63 11.91 -21.78
C GLN A 104 -17.53 13.09 -21.46
N ASP A 105 -17.11 14.28 -21.87
CA ASP A 105 -17.93 15.49 -22.11
C ASP A 105 -17.10 16.45 -22.98
#